data_AF-A0A6J4IUM6-F1
#
_entry.id   AF-A0A6J4IUM6-F1
#
_cell.length_a   1.000
_cell.length_b   1.000
_cell.length_c   1.000
_cell.angle_alpha   90.00
_cell.angle_beta   90.00
_cell.angle_gamma   90.00
#
_symmetry.space_group_name_H-M   'P 1'
#
loop_
_entity.id
_entity.type
_entity.pdbx_description
1 polymer ?
#
loop_
_entity_poly.entity_id
_entity_poly.type
_entity_poly.pdbx_seq_one_letter_code
_entity_poly.pdbx_strand_id
1 'polypeptide(L)' 'MGAGLSVMDGFIAATANVHQLTLVTRNMGDFAPLGNDLFNPWS' A
#
# COMPACT_ATOMS: atom_id res chain seq x y z
N MET A 1 7.77 -1.37 -16.79
CA MET A 1 8.40 -1.48 -15.46
C MET A 1 7.32 -1.99 -14.52
N GLY A 2 7.34 -3.28 -14.18
CA GLY A 2 6.31 -3.86 -13.32
C GLY A 2 6.56 -3.36 -11.90
N ALA A 3 5.58 -2.70 -11.29
CA ALA A 3 5.58 -2.52 -9.86
C ALA A 3 5.80 -3.92 -9.26
N GLY A 4 6.84 -4.09 -8.46
CA GLY A 4 7.17 -5.33 -7.77
C GLY A 4 6.16 -5.59 -6.65
N LEU A 5 4.88 -5.53 -6.96
CA LEU A 5 3.80 -5.81 -6.04
C LEU A 5 3.85 -7.31 -5.79
N SER A 6 4.42 -7.66 -4.64
CA SER A 6 4.30 -9.02 -4.14
C SER A 6 2.81 -9.33 -3.99
N VAL A 7 2.42 -10.59 -4.20
CA VAL A 7 1.06 -11.05 -3.88
C VAL A 7 0.67 -10.64 -2.45
N MET A 8 1.64 -10.60 -1.54
CA MET A 8 1.47 -10.14 -0.16
C MET A 8 1.09 -8.65 -0.07
N ASP A 9 1.69 -7.78 -0.88
CA ASP A 9 1.40 -6.34 -0.88
C ASP A 9 -0.02 -6.07 -1.37
N GLY A 10 -0.48 -6.85 -2.34
CA GLY A 10 -1.87 -6.84 -2.80
C GLY A 10 -2.85 -7.23 -1.71
N PHE A 11 -2.55 -8.26 -0.91
CA PHE A 11 -3.39 -8.66 0.22
C PHE A 11 -3.41 -7.62 1.36
N ILE A 12 -2.25 -7.03 1.68
CA ILE A 12 -2.16 -5.95 2.67
C ILE A 12 -2.99 -4.74 2.24
N ALA A 13 -2.86 -4.36 0.96
CA ALA A 13 -3.61 -3.28 0.35
C ALA A 13 -5.12 -3.53 0.33
N ALA A 14 -5.56 -4.72 -0.06
CA ALA A 14 -6.97 -5.09 -0.07
C ALA A 14 -7.58 -5.07 1.34
N THR A 15 -6.83 -5.55 2.34
CA THR A 15 -7.25 -5.52 3.75
C THR A 15 -7.41 -4.08 4.24
N ALA A 16 -6.43 -3.21 3.97
CA ALA A 16 -6.51 -1.81 4.32
C ALA A 16 -7.72 -1.12 3.66
N ASN A 17 -7.98 -1.43 2.38
CA ASN A 17 -9.12 -0.89 1.63
C ASN A 17 -10.47 -1.31 2.22
N VAL A 18 -10.66 -2.62 2.45
CA VAL A 18 -11.91 -3.19 2.98
C VAL A 18 -12.24 -2.66 4.38
N HIS A 19 -11.22 -2.41 5.20
CA HIS A 19 -11.38 -1.92 6.55
C HIS A 19 -11.26 -0.38 6.67
N GLN A 20 -11.13 0.34 5.55
CA GLN A 20 -10.94 1.80 5.52
C GLN A 20 -9.77 2.27 6.41
N LEU A 21 -8.69 1.49 6.43
CA LEU A 21 -7.48 1.80 7.20
C LEU A 21 -6.46 2.52 6.32
N THR A 22 -5.72 3.45 6.92
CA THR A 22 -4.55 4.07 6.29
C THR A 22 -3.36 3.12 6.36
N LEU A 23 -2.78 2.82 5.20
CA LEU A 23 -1.61 1.97 5.09
C LEU A 23 -0.34 2.79 5.34
N VAL A 24 0.28 2.54 6.49
CA VAL A 24 1.54 3.18 6.87
C VAL A 24 2.72 2.39 6.29
N THR A 25 3.47 2.97 5.36
CA THR A 25 4.59 2.29 4.71
C THR A 25 5.72 3.26 4.36
N ARG A 26 6.97 2.75 4.44
CA ARG A 26 8.15 3.47 3.94
C ARG A 26 8.21 3.50 2.42
N ASN A 27 7.61 2.50 1.77
CA ASN A 27 7.70 2.32 0.33
C ASN A 27 6.38 2.67 -0.34
N MET A 28 6.01 3.95 -0.31
CA MET A 28 4.77 4.41 -0.92
C MET A 28 4.69 4.09 -2.42
N GLY A 29 5.83 3.97 -3.13
CA GLY A 29 5.86 3.69 -4.57
C GLY A 29 5.28 2.33 -4.97
N ASP A 30 5.48 1.30 -4.14
CA ASP A 30 4.94 -0.04 -4.41
C ASP A 30 3.42 -0.11 -4.22
N PHE A 31 2.89 0.74 -3.33
CA PHE A 31 1.47 0.75 -2.98
C PHE A 31 0.69 1.88 -3.66
N ALA A 32 1.36 2.84 -4.30
CA ALA A 32 0.76 3.93 -5.06
C ALA A 32 -0.27 3.46 -6.12
N PRO A 33 -0.07 2.37 -6.87
CA PRO A 33 -1.07 1.93 -7.83
C PRO A 33 -2.31 1.26 -7.19
N LEU A 34 -2.32 1.02 -5.87
CA LEU A 34 -3.39 0.30 -5.18
C LEU A 34 -4.53 1.19 -4.66
N GLY A 35 -4.43 2.52 -4.81
CA GLY A 35 -5.52 3.46 -4.50
C GLY A 35 -5.90 3.56 -3.02
N ASN A 36 -5.00 3.16 -2.11
CA ASN A 36 -5.21 3.25 -0.66
C ASN A 36 -4.69 4.57 -0.09
N ASP A 37 -5.23 4.97 1.06
CA ASP A 37 -4.65 6.04 1.87
C ASP A 37 -3.27 5.60 2.38
N LEU A 38 -2.21 6.23 1.85
CA LEU A 38 -0.83 5.92 2.19
C LEU A 38 -0.25 6.98 3.12
N PHE A 39 0.43 6.53 4.17
CA PHE A 39 1.12 7.41 5.10
C PHE A 39 2.59 6.98 5.26
N ASN A 40 3.52 7.91 5.06
CA ASN A 40 4.95 7.68 5.29
C ASN A 40 5.35 8.20 6.68
N PRO A 41 5.76 7.34 7.63
CA PRO A 41 6.07 7.76 8.99
C PRO A 41 7.49 8.34 9.14
N TRP A 42 8.29 8.38 8.06
CA TRP A 42 9.62 9.00 8.04
C TRP A 42 9.64 10.38 7.35
N SER A 43 8.46 10.96 7.08
CA SER A 43 8.37 12.34 6.59
C SER A 43 8.46 13.38 7.70
#